data_AF-A0A7S0REA3-F1
#
_entry.id   AF-A0A7S0REA3-F1
#
_cell.length_a   1.000
_cell.length_b   1.000
_cell.length_c   1.000
_cell.angle_alpha   90.00
_cell.angle_beta   90.00
_cell.angle_gamma   90.00
#
_symmetry.space_group_name_H-M   'P 1'
#
loop_
_entity.id
_entity.type
_entity.pdbx_description
1 polymer ?
#
loop_
_entity_poly.entity_id
_entity_poly.type
_entity_poly.pdbx_seq_one_letter_code
_entity_poly.pdbx_strand_id
1 'polypeptide(L)'
;GKAASVVMKVGAGTFDRGMLDTIASSLTKVGMYERAGEFFEGMGRHGEARDAYTRGHAYRRAVDLARREFPAEVVRLEEQWGDWLVHQRQLDAAVNHFVEAGQSIKAIEAAIECRQWQK
;
A
#
# COMPACT_ATOMS: atom_id res chain seq x y z
N GLY A 1 -1.59 27.60 0.56
CA GLY A 1 -2.70 26.89 1.22
C GLY A 1 -4.04 26.87 0.46
N LYS A 2 -4.15 27.36 -0.79
CA LYS A 2 -5.38 27.19 -1.61
C LYS A 2 -5.13 26.75 -3.06
N ALA A 3 -3.87 26.61 -3.48
CA ALA A 3 -3.53 26.19 -4.84
C ALA A 3 -3.56 24.66 -5.03
N ALA A 4 -3.30 23.88 -3.96
CA ALA A 4 -3.27 22.42 -4.04
C ALA A 4 -4.66 21.78 -4.21
N SER A 5 -5.74 22.46 -3.83
CA SER A 5 -7.10 21.90 -3.90
C SER A 5 -7.82 22.14 -5.23
N VAL A 6 -7.27 22.97 -6.12
CA VAL A 6 -7.93 23.33 -7.39
C VAL A 6 -7.56 22.34 -8.51
N VAL A 7 -6.37 21.73 -8.44
CA VAL A 7 -5.90 20.76 -9.45
C VAL A 7 -6.75 19.48 -9.44
N MET A 8 -7.37 19.12 -8.32
CA MET A 8 -8.25 17.95 -8.19
C MET A 8 -9.66 18.17 -8.76
N LYS A 9 -10.05 19.42 -9.10
CA LYS A 9 -11.45 19.76 -9.43
C LYS A 9 -11.68 20.24 -10.87
N VAL A 10 -10.63 20.35 -11.68
CA VAL A 10 -10.73 20.81 -13.07
C VAL A 10 -10.33 19.68 -14.01
N GLY A 11 -11.34 18.97 -14.52
CA GLY A 11 -11.31 18.25 -15.80
C GLY A 11 -10.23 17.18 -15.97
N ALA A 12 -10.62 15.92 -15.75
CA ALA A 12 -9.91 14.71 -16.16
C ALA A 12 -9.79 14.54 -17.70
N GLY A 13 -9.72 15.64 -18.47
CA GLY A 13 -9.79 15.63 -19.94
C GLY A 13 -8.59 16.21 -20.69
N THR A 14 -7.64 16.87 -20.02
CA THR A 14 -6.55 17.60 -20.73
C THR A 14 -5.20 17.63 -20.01
N PHE A 15 -4.91 16.67 -19.13
CA PHE A 15 -3.54 16.48 -18.68
C PHE A 15 -2.85 15.49 -19.61
N ASP A 16 -1.82 15.95 -20.32
CA ASP A 16 -1.03 15.14 -21.24
C ASP A 16 -0.49 13.91 -20.49
N ARG A 17 -0.82 12.71 -20.97
CA ARG A 17 -0.40 11.44 -20.35
C ARG A 17 1.11 11.40 -20.14
N GLY A 18 1.88 12.00 -21.05
CA GLY A 18 3.34 12.11 -20.92
C GLY A 18 3.80 12.96 -19.73
N MET A 19 3.10 14.06 -19.41
CA MET A 19 3.41 14.89 -18.25
C MET A 19 3.05 14.16 -16.94
N LEU A 20 1.91 13.47 -16.93
CA LEU A 20 1.47 12.67 -15.79
C LEU A 20 2.45 11.52 -15.50
N ASP A 21 2.89 10.79 -16.53
CA ASP A 21 3.90 9.74 -16.39
C ASP A 21 5.24 10.29 -15.90
N THR A 22 5.60 11.51 -16.31
CA THR A 22 6.82 12.19 -15.84
C THR A 22 6.73 12.56 -14.36
N ILE A 23 5.58 13.06 -13.90
CA ILE A 23 5.33 13.39 -12.49
C ILE A 23 5.37 12.12 -11.64
N ALA A 24 4.67 11.06 -12.07
CA ALA A 24 4.66 9.77 -11.38
C ALA A 24 6.06 9.13 -11.31
N SER A 25 6.80 9.16 -12.41
CA SER A 25 8.19 8.69 -12.45
C SER A 25 9.09 9.49 -11.52
N SER A 26 8.91 10.81 -11.45
CA SER A 26 9.69 11.68 -10.57
C SER A 26 9.39 11.41 -9.09
N LEU A 27 8.11 11.26 -8.72
CA LEU A 27 7.70 10.89 -7.36
C LEU A 27 8.28 9.54 -6.94
N THR A 28 8.25 8.56 -7.84
CA THR A 28 8.83 7.23 -7.62
C THR A 28 10.35 7.30 -7.46
N LYS A 29 11.04 8.11 -8.28
CA LYS A 29 12.51 8.30 -8.22
C LYS A 29 12.99 8.92 -6.91
N VAL A 30 12.19 9.79 -6.30
CA VAL A 30 12.51 10.41 -5.00
C VAL A 30 12.10 9.51 -3.83
N GLY A 31 11.60 8.29 -4.10
CA GLY A 31 11.16 7.33 -3.07
C GLY A 31 9.83 7.69 -2.42
N MET A 32 9.07 8.63 -3.00
CA MET A 32 7.75 9.04 -2.51
C MET A 32 6.65 8.12 -3.08
N TYR A 33 6.77 6.84 -2.80
CA TYR A 33 5.90 5.80 -3.34
C TYR A 33 4.43 5.95 -2.93
N GLU A 34 4.15 6.42 -1.71
CA GLU A 34 2.77 6.67 -1.26
C GLU A 34 2.09 7.79 -2.06
N ARG A 35 2.80 8.90 -2.30
CA ARG A 35 2.29 10.00 -3.14
C ARG A 35 2.12 9.58 -4.59
N ALA A 36 3.01 8.74 -5.11
CA ALA A 36 2.86 8.17 -6.44
C ALA A 36 1.58 7.29 -6.51
N GLY A 37 1.33 6.49 -5.48
CA GLY A 37 0.11 5.70 -5.36
C GLY A 37 -1.17 6.53 -5.38
N GLU A 38 -1.24 7.59 -4.56
CA GLU A 38 -2.39 8.51 -4.52
C GLU A 38 -2.63 9.18 -5.87
N PHE A 39 -1.55 9.57 -6.54
CA PHE A 39 -1.62 10.19 -7.85
C PHE A 39 -2.18 9.23 -8.90
N PHE A 40 -1.70 7.97 -8.94
CA PHE A 40 -2.24 6.94 -9.82
C PHE A 40 -3.70 6.59 -9.52
N GLU A 41 -4.08 6.55 -8.25
CA GLU A 41 -5.45 6.28 -7.82
C GLU A 41 -6.41 7.39 -8.30
N GLY A 42 -6.00 8.66 -8.18
CA GLY A 42 -6.75 9.80 -8.72
C GLY A 42 -6.91 9.79 -10.24
N MET A 43 -6.05 9.06 -10.95
CA MET A 43 -6.12 8.85 -12.40
C MET A 43 -6.89 7.57 -12.80
N GLY A 44 -7.43 6.81 -11.84
CA GLY A 44 -8.09 5.52 -12.11
C GLY A 44 -7.12 4.39 -12.51
N ARG A 45 -5.81 4.59 -12.35
CA ARG A 45 -4.76 3.60 -12.66
C ARG A 45 -4.50 2.71 -11.44
N HIS A 46 -5.53 1.98 -11.03
CA HIS A 46 -5.54 1.25 -9.75
C HIS A 46 -4.41 0.20 -9.63
N GLY A 47 -4.02 -0.46 -10.73
CA GLY A 47 -2.91 -1.43 -10.70
C GLY A 47 -1.56 -0.78 -10.36
N GLU A 48 -1.25 0.35 -10.97
CA GLU A 48 -0.01 1.09 -10.71
C GLU A 48 -0.02 1.75 -9.34
N ALA A 49 -1.18 2.23 -8.89
CA ALA A 49 -1.36 2.75 -7.55
C ALA A 49 -1.03 1.68 -6.49
N ARG A 50 -1.60 0.48 -6.64
CA ARG A 50 -1.33 -0.67 -5.76
C ARG A 50 0.16 -1.02 -5.72
N ASP A 51 0.81 -1.10 -6.87
CA ASP A 51 2.22 -1.45 -6.96
C ASP A 51 3.11 -0.39 -6.31
N ALA A 52 2.77 0.90 -6.49
CA ALA A 52 3.44 1.99 -5.80
C ALA A 52 3.25 1.90 -4.29
N TYR A 53 2.03 1.71 -3.79
CA TYR A 53 1.79 1.56 -2.35
C TYR A 53 2.53 0.36 -1.75
N THR A 54 2.55 -0.77 -2.45
CA THR A 54 3.26 -1.99 -2.00
C THR A 54 4.77 -1.74 -1.92
N ARG A 55 5.36 -1.11 -2.94
CA ARG A 55 6.79 -0.73 -2.93
C ARG A 55 7.13 0.29 -1.85
N GLY A 56 6.19 1.16 -1.52
CA GLY A 56 6.34 2.14 -0.44
C GLY A 56 6.10 1.60 0.95
N HIS A 57 5.79 0.31 1.10
CA HIS A 57 5.31 -0.30 2.34
C HIS A 57 4.06 0.39 2.93
N ALA A 58 3.30 1.09 2.10
CA ALA A 58 2.02 1.71 2.45
C ALA A 58 0.89 0.67 2.36
N TYR A 59 1.06 -0.48 3.02
CA TYR A 59 0.18 -1.65 2.90
C TYR A 59 -1.27 -1.35 3.25
N ARG A 60 -1.51 -0.49 4.23
CA ARG A 60 -2.87 -0.04 4.58
C ARG A 60 -3.61 0.55 3.36
N ARG A 61 -2.96 1.46 2.64
CA ARG A 61 -3.53 2.09 1.44
C ARG A 61 -3.67 1.07 0.31
N ALA A 62 -2.69 0.17 0.14
CA ALA A 62 -2.75 -0.90 -0.85
C ALA A 62 -3.93 -1.85 -0.61
N VAL A 63 -4.17 -2.27 0.63
CA VAL A 63 -5.27 -3.13 1.05
C VAL A 63 -6.61 -2.42 0.87
N ASP A 64 -6.74 -1.16 1.30
CA ASP A 64 -7.98 -0.39 1.14
C ASP A 64 -8.38 -0.27 -0.34
N LEU A 65 -7.40 -0.03 -1.22
CA LEU A 65 -7.58 -0.03 -2.67
C LEU A 65 -7.95 -1.43 -3.20
N ALA A 66 -7.23 -2.47 -2.78
CA ALA A 66 -7.48 -3.84 -3.22
C ALA A 66 -8.85 -4.36 -2.78
N ARG A 67 -9.34 -3.99 -1.60
CA ARG A 67 -10.70 -4.38 -1.16
C ARG A 67 -11.79 -3.86 -2.10
N ARG A 68 -11.54 -2.75 -2.80
CA ARG A 68 -12.48 -2.13 -3.74
C ARG A 68 -12.29 -2.65 -5.17
N GLU A 69 -11.04 -2.71 -5.62
CA GLU A 69 -10.70 -2.93 -7.03
C GLU A 69 -10.09 -4.32 -7.32
N PHE A 70 -9.46 -4.95 -6.33
CA PHE A 70 -8.72 -6.22 -6.47
C PHE A 70 -8.97 -7.20 -5.31
N PRO A 71 -10.22 -7.64 -5.07
CA PRO A 71 -10.57 -8.42 -3.87
C PRO A 71 -9.78 -9.74 -3.76
N ALA A 72 -9.43 -10.35 -4.91
CA ALA A 72 -8.62 -11.56 -4.95
C ALA A 72 -7.17 -11.36 -4.46
N GLU A 73 -6.67 -10.12 -4.46
CA GLU A 73 -5.30 -9.80 -4.05
C GLU A 73 -5.19 -9.36 -2.59
N VAL A 74 -6.31 -9.09 -1.92
CA VAL A 74 -6.33 -8.63 -0.52
C VAL A 74 -5.54 -9.58 0.37
N VAL A 75 -5.82 -10.88 0.28
CA VAL A 75 -5.14 -11.93 1.06
C VAL A 75 -3.61 -11.88 0.87
N ARG A 76 -3.16 -11.69 -0.38
CA ARG A 76 -1.73 -11.61 -0.72
C ARG A 76 -1.08 -10.34 -0.17
N LEU A 77 -1.82 -9.23 -0.10
CA LEU A 77 -1.33 -7.97 0.46
C LEU A 77 -1.29 -8.01 1.99
N GLU A 78 -2.29 -8.62 2.63
CA GLU A 78 -2.31 -8.85 4.08
C GLU A 78 -1.12 -9.72 4.51
N GLU A 79 -0.80 -10.78 3.76
CA GLU A 79 0.37 -11.61 4.03
C GLU A 79 1.68 -10.81 3.94
N GLN A 80 1.86 -10.03 2.86
CA GLN A 80 3.05 -9.18 2.71
C GLN A 80 3.14 -8.10 3.79
N TRP A 81 2.00 -7.58 4.25
CA TRP A 81 1.96 -6.65 5.35
C TRP A 81 2.39 -7.32 6.66
N GLY A 82 1.87 -8.51 6.95
CA GLY A 82 2.31 -9.33 8.08
C GLY A 82 3.82 -9.58 8.04
N ASP A 83 4.36 -10.02 6.89
CA ASP A 83 5.80 -10.24 6.72
C ASP A 83 6.60 -8.96 6.97
N TRP A 84 6.15 -7.81 6.46
CA TRP A 84 6.81 -6.51 6.71
C TRP A 84 6.77 -6.10 8.19
N LEU A 85 5.65 -6.32 8.88
CA LEU A 85 5.51 -6.03 10.31
C LEU A 85 6.43 -6.89 11.18
N VAL A 86 6.64 -8.15 10.81
CA VAL A 86 7.64 -9.02 11.45
C VAL A 86 9.04 -8.41 11.33
N HIS A 87 9.43 -7.94 10.14
CA HIS A 87 10.71 -7.26 9.94
C HIS A 87 10.84 -5.99 10.79
N GLN A 88 9.73 -5.27 10.99
CA GLN A 88 9.66 -4.08 11.85
C GLN A 88 9.52 -4.42 13.34
N ARG A 89 9.56 -5.70 13.72
CA ARG A 89 9.38 -6.22 15.10
C ARG A 89 8.02 -5.90 15.72
N GLN A 90 7.02 -5.63 14.89
CA GLN A 90 5.63 -5.40 15.30
C GLN A 90 4.85 -6.72 15.24
N LEU A 91 5.30 -7.70 16.02
CA LEU A 91 4.81 -9.08 15.92
C LEU A 91 3.32 -9.20 16.29
N ASP A 92 2.83 -8.45 17.28
CA ASP A 92 1.40 -8.43 17.64
C ASP A 92 0.50 -8.01 16.48
N ALA A 93 0.91 -6.97 15.74
CA ALA A 93 0.18 -6.52 14.56
C ALA A 93 0.28 -7.55 13.41
N ALA A 94 1.47 -8.13 13.21
CA ALA A 94 1.70 -9.14 12.18
C ALA A 94 0.80 -10.37 12.33
N VAL A 95 0.56 -10.84 13.56
CA VAL A 95 -0.32 -11.98 13.84
C VAL A 95 -1.73 -11.75 13.28
N ASN A 96 -2.30 -10.56 13.49
CA ASN A 96 -3.64 -10.24 12.99
C ASN A 96 -3.68 -10.30 11.45
N HIS A 97 -2.68 -9.74 10.78
CA HIS A 97 -2.60 -9.75 9.32
C HIS A 97 -2.38 -11.16 8.74
N PHE A 98 -1.61 -12.03 9.40
CA PHE A 98 -1.50 -13.42 8.98
C PHE A 98 -2.80 -14.20 9.14
N VAL A 99 -3.60 -13.91 10.19
CA VAL A 99 -4.93 -14.50 10.36
C VAL A 99 -5.88 -14.03 9.25
N GLU A 100 -5.89 -12.73 8.94
CA GLU A 100 -6.70 -12.18 7.83
C GLU A 100 -6.27 -12.75 6.46
N ALA A 101 -4.98 -13.06 6.30
CA ALA A 101 -4.45 -13.74 5.12
C ALA A 101 -4.69 -15.26 5.10
N GLY A 102 -5.27 -15.85 6.15
CA GLY A 102 -5.44 -17.30 6.27
C GLY A 102 -4.12 -18.08 6.45
N GLN A 103 -3.02 -17.39 6.77
CA GLN A 103 -1.68 -17.95 6.98
C GLN A 103 -1.50 -18.43 8.43
N SER A 104 -2.23 -19.47 8.81
CA SER A 104 -2.28 -19.97 10.19
C SER A 104 -0.91 -20.37 10.75
N ILE A 105 -0.03 -20.94 9.94
CA ILE A 105 1.33 -21.34 10.38
C ILE A 105 2.16 -20.11 10.73
N LYS A 106 2.24 -19.13 9.81
CA LYS A 106 2.95 -17.86 10.05
C LYS A 106 2.39 -17.10 11.25
N ALA A 107 1.06 -17.10 11.42
CA ALA A 107 0.42 -16.48 12.59
C ALA A 107 0.87 -17.12 13.91
N ILE A 108 0.96 -18.45 13.97
CA ILE A 108 1.43 -19.18 15.16
C ILE A 108 2.91 -18.88 15.43
N GLU A 109 3.75 -18.92 14.39
CA GLU A 109 5.19 -18.61 14.52
C GLU A 109 5.41 -17.19 15.05
N ALA A 110 4.76 -16.19 14.46
CA ALA A 110 4.82 -14.80 14.92
C ALA A 110 4.30 -14.62 16.36
N ALA A 111 3.26 -15.35 16.76
CA ALA A 111 2.71 -15.30 18.11
C ALA A 111 3.64 -15.92 19.16
N ILE A 112 4.31 -17.03 18.83
CA ILE A 112 5.32 -17.65 19.69
C ILE A 112 6.48 -16.67 19.87
N GLU A 113 6.96 -16.09 18.78
CA GLU A 113 8.06 -15.14 18.81
C GLU A 113 7.69 -13.91 19.65
N CYS A 114 6.51 -13.31 19.43
CA CYS A 114 6.03 -12.15 20.20
C CYS A 114 6.12 -12.38 21.72
N ARG A 115 5.73 -13.56 22.19
CA ARG A 115 5.79 -13.93 23.62
C ARG A 115 7.22 -14.10 24.15
N GLN A 116 8.20 -14.39 23.30
CA GLN A 116 9.59 -14.50 23.71
C GLN A 116 10.24 -13.12 23.89
N TRP A 117 9.81 -12.11 23.12
CA TRP A 117 10.30 -10.72 23.23
C TRP A 117 9.78 -9.97 24.46
N GLN A 118 8.67 -10.40 25.05
CA GLN A 118 8.09 -9.76 26.26
C GLN A 118 8.74 -10.23 27.59
N LYS A 119 9.93 -10.83 27.53
CA LYS A 119 10.75 -11.20 28.70
C LYS A 119 11.95 -10.27 28.83
#